data_AF-A0A946LG94-F1
#
_entry.id   AF-A0A946LG94-F1
#
_cell.length_a   1.000
_cell.length_b   1.000
_cell.length_c   1.000
_cell.angle_alpha   90.00
_cell.angle_beta   90.00
_cell.angle_gamma   90.00
#
_symmetry.space_group_name_H-M   'P 1'
#
loop_
_entity.id
_entity.type
_entity.pdbx_description
1 polymer ?
#
loop_
_entity_poly.entity_id
_entity_poly.type
_entity_poly.pdbx_seq_one_letter_code
_entity_poly.pdbx_strand_id
1 'polypeptide(L)'
;MSQKRSDKELKKVLISQLGSKSNAVATGALKELDARGWLSDGALQGAYISSANLENNSFTGGDLKGAHLSFSNLRNTSWFETDLEGAFLDHVDLRKASLSIHAVGPHYAEANLKNVSLSFADLSGARIRHEQFIQTRSLQNAIMPDGELYDGCYNLEADINFAKKTGKNVNNAKEMALFYGVVVEKYLLGQARFVEFKNRNDANL
;
A
#
# COMPACT_ATOMS: atom_id res chain seq x y z
N MET A 1 -18.36 -3.65 -34.70
CA MET A 1 -18.64 -4.53 -33.53
C MET A 1 -17.51 -5.53 -33.23
N SER A 2 -16.63 -5.88 -34.18
CA SER A 2 -15.55 -6.87 -33.97
C SER A 2 -14.41 -6.40 -33.03
N GLN A 3 -13.88 -5.17 -33.24
CA GLN A 3 -12.72 -4.67 -32.49
C GLN A 3 -12.99 -4.51 -30.98
N LYS A 4 -14.11 -3.88 -30.60
CA LYS A 4 -14.48 -3.71 -29.18
C LYS A 4 -14.63 -5.04 -28.44
N ARG A 5 -15.10 -6.08 -29.13
CA ARG A 5 -15.22 -7.43 -28.55
C ARG A 5 -13.84 -8.07 -28.39
N SER A 6 -12.95 -7.88 -29.35
CA SER A 6 -11.55 -8.34 -29.27
C SER A 6 -10.78 -7.66 -28.14
N ASP A 7 -10.89 -6.33 -28.00
CA ASP A 7 -10.22 -5.57 -26.93
C ASP A 7 -10.72 -5.98 -25.54
N LYS A 8 -12.02 -6.26 -25.40
CA LYS A 8 -12.60 -6.75 -24.15
C LYS A 8 -12.01 -8.10 -23.74
N GLU A 9 -11.86 -9.04 -24.67
CA GLU A 9 -11.28 -10.35 -24.37
C GLU A 9 -9.78 -10.25 -24.12
N LEU A 10 -9.06 -9.44 -24.89
CA LEU A 10 -7.64 -9.18 -24.66
C LEU A 10 -7.42 -8.57 -23.27
N LYS A 11 -8.20 -7.56 -22.88
CA LYS A 11 -8.13 -6.92 -21.56
C LYS A 11 -8.24 -7.95 -20.43
N LYS A 12 -9.20 -8.87 -20.50
CA LYS A 12 -9.34 -9.95 -19.50
C LYS A 12 -8.12 -10.86 -19.45
N VAL A 13 -7.56 -11.23 -20.60
CA VAL A 13 -6.35 -12.06 -20.68
C VAL A 13 -5.17 -11.34 -20.03
N LEU A 14 -4.98 -10.06 -20.33
CA LEU A 14 -3.91 -9.26 -19.74
C LEU A 14 -4.06 -9.11 -18.22
N ILE A 15 -5.26 -8.83 -17.71
CA ILE A 15 -5.51 -8.76 -16.27
C ILE A 15 -5.21 -10.10 -15.58
N SER A 16 -5.59 -11.22 -16.20
CA SER A 16 -5.25 -12.55 -15.70
C SER A 16 -3.74 -12.79 -15.69
N GLN A 17 -3.03 -12.41 -16.75
CA GLN A 17 -1.58 -12.51 -16.86
C GLN A 17 -0.85 -11.60 -15.88
N LEU A 18 -1.43 -10.45 -15.52
CA LEU A 18 -0.91 -9.54 -14.51
C LEU A 18 -0.79 -10.22 -13.14
N GLY A 19 -1.67 -11.18 -12.84
CA GLY A 19 -1.63 -12.03 -11.64
C GLY A 19 -0.54 -13.12 -11.65
N SER A 20 0.32 -13.18 -12.66
CA SER A 20 1.30 -14.26 -12.83
C SER A 20 2.47 -14.18 -11.84
N LYS A 21 2.92 -15.35 -11.36
CA LYS A 21 4.18 -15.50 -10.61
C LYS A 21 5.43 -15.28 -11.48
N SER A 22 5.28 -15.33 -12.81
CA SER A 22 6.35 -15.02 -13.75
C SER A 22 6.41 -13.52 -13.98
N ASN A 23 7.51 -12.90 -13.55
CA ASN A 23 7.72 -11.46 -13.74
C ASN A 23 7.65 -11.04 -15.20
N ALA A 24 8.18 -11.85 -16.12
CA ALA A 24 8.14 -11.55 -17.55
C ALA A 24 6.71 -11.50 -18.10
N VAL A 25 5.84 -12.43 -17.66
CA VAL A 25 4.43 -12.47 -18.09
C VAL A 25 3.66 -11.30 -17.51
N ALA A 26 3.79 -11.05 -16.20
CA ALA A 26 3.10 -9.97 -15.54
C ALA A 26 3.55 -8.59 -16.05
N THR A 27 4.85 -8.40 -16.28
CA THR A 27 5.42 -7.18 -16.87
C THR A 27 4.94 -6.96 -18.30
N GLY A 28 4.92 -8.01 -19.12
CA GLY A 28 4.40 -7.93 -20.49
C GLY A 28 2.92 -7.50 -20.50
N ALA A 29 2.12 -8.10 -19.62
CA ALA A 29 0.72 -7.73 -19.47
C ALA A 29 0.53 -6.28 -19.02
N LEU A 30 1.29 -5.84 -18.00
CA LEU A 30 1.20 -4.47 -17.49
C LEU A 30 1.56 -3.43 -18.56
N LYS A 31 2.64 -3.68 -19.32
CA LYS A 31 3.06 -2.79 -20.41
C LYS A 31 2.00 -2.66 -21.51
N GLU A 32 1.34 -3.76 -21.85
CA GLU A 32 0.26 -3.73 -22.84
C GLU A 32 -0.99 -3.03 -22.31
N LEU A 33 -1.33 -3.21 -21.02
CA LEU A 33 -2.40 -2.44 -20.37
C LEU A 33 -2.10 -0.93 -20.40
N ASP A 34 -0.86 -0.55 -20.09
CA ASP A 34 -0.39 0.85 -20.10
C ASP A 34 -0.44 1.46 -21.51
N ALA A 35 0.13 0.76 -22.51
CA ALA A 35 0.15 1.22 -23.90
C ALA A 35 -1.25 1.47 -24.49
N ARG A 36 -2.28 0.84 -23.91
CA ARG A 36 -3.69 0.99 -24.31
C ARG A 36 -4.47 1.99 -23.46
N GLY A 37 -3.84 2.59 -22.45
CA GLY A 37 -4.50 3.47 -21.48
C GLY A 37 -5.47 2.73 -20.56
N TRP A 38 -5.32 1.41 -20.40
CA TRP A 38 -6.22 0.58 -19.59
C TRP A 38 -5.82 0.52 -18.12
N LEU A 39 -4.67 1.08 -17.73
CA LEU A 39 -4.33 1.22 -16.31
C LEU A 39 -5.27 2.19 -15.59
N SER A 40 -5.65 3.28 -16.25
CA SER A 40 -6.43 4.38 -15.67
C SER A 40 -7.92 4.34 -16.00
N ASP A 41 -8.39 3.37 -16.81
CA ASP A 41 -9.80 3.30 -17.25
C ASP A 41 -10.72 2.49 -16.32
N GLY A 42 -10.21 2.17 -15.12
CA GLY A 42 -10.92 1.39 -14.11
C GLY A 42 -10.88 -0.12 -14.33
N ALA A 43 -10.17 -0.62 -15.36
CA ALA A 43 -10.07 -2.06 -15.61
C ALA A 43 -9.43 -2.87 -14.48
N LEU A 44 -8.60 -2.24 -13.65
CA LEU A 44 -7.92 -2.88 -12.53
C LEU A 44 -8.67 -2.72 -11.19
N GLN A 45 -9.81 -2.03 -11.16
CA GLN A 45 -10.64 -1.95 -9.97
C GLN A 45 -11.12 -3.35 -9.56
N GLY A 46 -10.88 -3.72 -8.30
CA GLY A 46 -11.25 -5.03 -7.76
C GLY A 46 -10.52 -6.21 -8.42
N ALA A 47 -9.47 -5.97 -9.22
CA ALA A 47 -8.75 -7.03 -9.90
C ALA A 47 -8.07 -7.99 -8.90
N TYR A 48 -8.11 -9.28 -9.21
CA TYR A 48 -7.47 -10.33 -8.41
C TYR A 48 -6.09 -10.66 -9.00
N ILE A 49 -5.06 -10.07 -8.40
CA ILE A 49 -3.65 -10.18 -8.83
C ILE A 49 -2.73 -10.60 -7.66
N SER A 50 -3.29 -11.34 -6.69
CA SER A 50 -2.56 -11.86 -5.54
C SER A 50 -1.43 -12.81 -5.96
N SER A 51 -0.34 -12.82 -5.18
CA SER A 51 0.88 -13.61 -5.45
C SER A 51 1.60 -13.30 -6.77
N ALA A 52 1.28 -12.19 -7.43
CA ALA A 52 1.93 -11.80 -8.68
C ALA A 52 3.39 -11.41 -8.44
N ASN A 53 4.23 -11.62 -9.44
CA ASN A 53 5.57 -11.05 -9.45
C ASN A 53 5.60 -9.82 -10.37
N LEU A 54 5.55 -8.65 -9.75
CA LEU A 54 5.46 -7.34 -10.41
C LEU A 54 6.68 -6.47 -10.07
N GLU A 55 7.77 -7.08 -9.59
CA GLU A 55 9.03 -6.39 -9.29
C GLU A 55 9.51 -5.52 -10.46
N ASN A 56 10.02 -4.33 -10.14
CA ASN A 56 10.55 -3.31 -11.06
C ASN A 56 9.53 -2.70 -12.06
N ASN A 57 8.23 -2.77 -11.78
CA ASN A 57 7.20 -2.20 -12.64
C ASN A 57 6.67 -0.82 -12.18
N SER A 58 5.99 -0.11 -13.08
CA SER A 58 5.32 1.17 -12.81
C SER A 58 3.81 1.03 -12.97
N PHE A 59 3.07 1.50 -11.96
CA PHE A 59 1.61 1.60 -11.95
C PHE A 59 1.13 3.06 -12.04
N THR A 60 2.02 3.95 -12.51
CA THR A 60 1.80 5.39 -12.47
C THR A 60 0.48 5.78 -13.13
N GLY A 61 -0.37 6.53 -12.43
CA GLY A 61 -1.70 6.95 -12.91
C GLY A 61 -2.76 5.83 -12.98
N GLY A 62 -2.45 4.63 -12.50
CA GLY A 62 -3.37 3.50 -12.53
C GLY A 62 -4.54 3.62 -11.54
N ASP A 63 -5.65 2.96 -11.84
CA ASP A 63 -6.82 2.85 -10.98
C ASP A 63 -6.98 1.40 -10.47
N LEU A 64 -6.48 1.15 -9.26
CA LEU A 64 -6.45 -0.14 -8.59
C LEU A 64 -7.34 -0.16 -7.34
N LYS A 65 -8.42 0.63 -7.31
CA LYS A 65 -9.35 0.65 -6.18
C LYS A 65 -9.85 -0.75 -5.85
N GLY A 66 -9.74 -1.13 -4.58
CA GLY A 66 -10.17 -2.44 -4.09
C GLY A 66 -9.44 -3.64 -4.70
N ALA A 67 -8.34 -3.45 -5.44
CA ALA A 67 -7.60 -4.56 -6.03
C ALA A 67 -7.01 -5.47 -4.94
N HIS A 68 -6.93 -6.76 -5.25
CA HIS A 68 -6.33 -7.78 -4.38
C HIS A 68 -4.91 -8.09 -4.86
N LEU A 69 -3.92 -7.60 -4.11
CA LEU A 69 -2.49 -7.68 -4.36
C LEU A 69 -1.73 -8.49 -3.31
N SER A 70 -2.43 -9.09 -2.33
CA SER A 70 -1.81 -9.81 -1.21
C SER A 70 -0.78 -10.84 -1.68
N PHE A 71 0.31 -10.98 -0.92
CA PHE A 71 1.43 -11.89 -1.20
C PHE A 71 2.23 -11.59 -2.49
N SER A 72 1.98 -10.48 -3.17
CA SER A 72 2.71 -10.14 -4.40
C SER A 72 4.12 -9.62 -4.11
N ASN A 73 5.02 -9.82 -5.06
CA ASN A 73 6.32 -9.15 -5.10
C ASN A 73 6.16 -7.82 -5.86
N LEU A 74 6.19 -6.70 -5.15
CA LEU A 74 6.12 -5.33 -5.67
C LEU A 74 7.41 -4.55 -5.37
N ARG A 75 8.55 -5.24 -5.27
CA ARG A 75 9.85 -4.60 -5.01
C ARG A 75 10.20 -3.58 -6.10
N ASN A 76 10.79 -2.47 -5.70
CA ASN A 76 11.23 -1.38 -6.59
C ASN A 76 10.13 -0.89 -7.57
N THR A 77 8.86 -0.96 -7.19
CA THR A 77 7.76 -0.48 -8.04
C THR A 77 7.53 1.02 -7.87
N SER A 78 6.89 1.65 -8.86
CA SER A 78 6.46 3.06 -8.82
C SER A 78 4.93 3.17 -8.80
N TRP A 79 4.38 3.94 -7.86
CA TRP A 79 2.94 4.10 -7.62
C TRP A 79 2.48 5.57 -7.66
N PHE A 80 3.22 6.44 -8.34
CA PHE A 80 2.85 7.85 -8.44
C PHE A 80 1.48 8.01 -9.07
N GLU A 81 0.62 8.86 -8.49
CA GLU A 81 -0.73 9.11 -8.99
C GLU A 81 -1.61 7.85 -9.10
N THR A 82 -1.23 6.73 -8.48
CA THR A 82 -2.04 5.51 -8.50
C THR A 82 -3.12 5.59 -7.43
N ASP A 83 -4.35 5.24 -7.80
CA ASP A 83 -5.44 5.11 -6.84
C ASP A 83 -5.51 3.67 -6.31
N LEU A 84 -5.13 3.50 -5.04
CA LEU A 84 -5.20 2.21 -4.33
C LEU A 84 -6.33 2.18 -3.31
N GLU A 85 -7.31 3.11 -3.34
CA GLU A 85 -8.34 3.20 -2.30
C GLU A 85 -8.99 1.83 -2.02
N GLY A 86 -8.90 1.38 -0.77
CA GLY A 86 -9.48 0.11 -0.32
C GLY A 86 -8.79 -1.16 -0.82
N ALA A 87 -7.62 -1.07 -1.49
CA ALA A 87 -6.88 -2.23 -1.95
C ALA A 87 -6.34 -3.10 -0.80
N PHE A 88 -6.13 -4.38 -1.10
CA PHE A 88 -5.62 -5.39 -0.17
C PHE A 88 -4.17 -5.74 -0.52
N LEU A 89 -3.24 -5.27 0.31
CA LEU A 89 -1.80 -5.45 0.17
C LEU A 89 -1.20 -6.22 1.35
N ASP A 90 -1.99 -7.10 1.98
CA ASP A 90 -1.52 -7.93 3.09
C ASP A 90 -0.38 -8.86 2.64
N HIS A 91 0.67 -9.01 3.46
CA HIS A 91 1.86 -9.82 3.19
C HIS A 91 2.63 -9.45 1.91
N VAL A 92 2.45 -8.24 1.40
CA VAL A 92 3.12 -7.81 0.16
C VAL A 92 4.59 -7.46 0.41
N ASP A 93 5.44 -7.67 -0.58
CA ASP A 93 6.82 -7.17 -0.57
C ASP A 93 6.88 -5.86 -1.36
N LEU A 94 6.92 -4.73 -0.65
CA LEU A 94 7.03 -3.37 -1.20
C LEU A 94 8.43 -2.78 -0.97
N ARG A 95 9.44 -3.61 -0.72
CA ARG A 95 10.79 -3.10 -0.44
C ARG A 95 11.27 -2.20 -1.57
N LYS A 96 11.76 -1.02 -1.19
CA LYS A 96 12.23 0.03 -2.11
C LYS A 96 11.18 0.55 -3.11
N ALA A 97 9.90 0.26 -2.91
CA ALA A 97 8.84 0.84 -3.74
C ALA A 97 8.72 2.35 -3.51
N SER A 98 8.28 3.08 -4.53
CA SER A 98 8.09 4.53 -4.48
C SER A 98 6.61 4.86 -4.58
N LEU A 99 6.02 5.29 -3.46
CA LEU A 99 4.62 5.69 -3.36
C LEU A 99 4.45 7.19 -3.13
N SER A 100 5.57 7.89 -2.89
CA SER A 100 5.65 9.34 -2.68
C SER A 100 6.85 9.93 -3.39
N ILE A 101 6.65 11.12 -3.96
CA ILE A 101 7.74 11.96 -4.48
C ILE A 101 8.44 12.69 -3.32
N HIS A 102 9.72 13.02 -3.49
CA HIS A 102 10.40 13.99 -2.62
C HIS A 102 10.19 15.46 -3.06
N ALA A 103 9.79 15.70 -4.31
CA ALA A 103 9.69 17.04 -4.87
C ALA A 103 8.30 17.62 -4.65
N VAL A 104 8.21 18.74 -3.93
CA VAL A 104 6.96 19.51 -3.82
C VAL A 104 6.76 20.24 -5.15
N GLY A 105 5.72 19.86 -5.90
CA GLY A 105 5.34 20.51 -7.16
C GLY A 105 3.87 20.21 -7.50
N PRO A 106 3.17 21.13 -8.18
CA PRO A 106 1.71 21.06 -8.38
C PRO A 106 1.22 19.92 -9.30
N HIS A 107 2.14 19.14 -9.88
CA HIS A 107 1.86 18.16 -10.94
C HIS A 107 2.18 16.72 -10.55
N TYR A 108 2.45 16.43 -9.28
CA TYR A 108 2.76 15.08 -8.86
C TYR A 108 1.93 14.72 -7.64
N ALA A 109 0.90 13.91 -7.86
CA ALA A 109 0.13 13.33 -6.77
C ALA A 109 0.80 12.05 -6.25
N GLU A 110 0.70 11.82 -4.95
CA GLU A 110 1.12 10.56 -4.35
C GLU A 110 0.13 9.43 -4.66
N ALA A 111 0.54 8.20 -4.35
CA ALA A 111 -0.40 7.09 -4.30
C ALA A 111 -1.50 7.37 -3.25
N ASN A 112 -2.76 7.14 -3.63
CA ASN A 112 -3.88 7.19 -2.69
C ASN A 112 -3.93 5.90 -1.87
N LEU A 113 -3.50 5.94 -0.60
CA LEU A 113 -3.47 4.77 0.28
C LEU A 113 -4.67 4.70 1.24
N LYS A 114 -5.73 5.47 0.97
CA LYS A 114 -6.91 5.49 1.82
C LYS A 114 -7.53 4.10 1.95
N ASN A 115 -7.79 3.67 3.18
CA ASN A 115 -8.39 2.37 3.49
C ASN A 115 -7.60 1.14 3.00
N VAL A 116 -6.33 1.29 2.62
CA VAL A 116 -5.48 0.16 2.19
C VAL A 116 -5.07 -0.71 3.38
N SER A 117 -5.17 -2.03 3.23
CA SER A 117 -4.58 -2.97 4.21
C SER A 117 -3.14 -3.29 3.84
N LEU A 118 -2.19 -2.96 4.71
CA LEU A 118 -0.75 -3.27 4.60
C LEU A 118 -0.28 -4.20 5.71
N SER A 119 -1.19 -5.00 6.29
CA SER A 119 -0.85 -5.93 7.36
C SER A 119 0.26 -6.89 6.90
N PHE A 120 1.29 -7.09 7.70
CA PHE A 120 2.44 -7.94 7.40
C PHE A 120 3.22 -7.55 6.12
N ALA A 121 3.03 -6.36 5.58
CA ALA A 121 3.80 -5.88 4.43
C ALA A 121 5.26 -5.60 4.81
N ASP A 122 6.18 -5.85 3.88
CA ASP A 122 7.56 -5.40 4.01
C ASP A 122 7.75 -4.10 3.21
N LEU A 123 7.85 -2.98 3.92
CA LEU A 123 8.03 -1.64 3.36
C LEU A 123 9.48 -1.17 3.47
N SER A 124 10.45 -2.05 3.77
CA SER A 124 11.83 -1.63 4.03
C SER A 124 12.41 -0.83 2.86
N GLY A 125 12.87 0.39 3.14
CA GLY A 125 13.37 1.33 2.14
C GLY A 125 12.32 1.89 1.18
N ALA A 126 11.04 1.60 1.37
CA ALA A 126 9.97 2.20 0.57
C ALA A 126 9.86 3.70 0.85
N ARG A 127 9.50 4.48 -0.17
CA ARG A 127 9.28 5.91 -0.06
C ARG A 127 7.81 6.19 0.15
N ILE A 128 7.41 6.36 1.41
CA ILE A 128 6.03 6.61 1.85
C ILE A 128 6.07 7.70 2.92
N ARG A 129 5.13 8.64 2.90
CA ARG A 129 5.05 9.71 3.91
C ARG A 129 4.13 9.36 5.06
N HIS A 130 4.32 10.04 6.19
CA HIS A 130 3.45 9.88 7.37
C HIS A 130 1.98 10.14 7.02
N GLU A 131 1.70 11.16 6.21
CA GLU A 131 0.35 11.53 5.77
C GLU A 131 -0.35 10.38 5.04
N GLN A 132 0.38 9.60 4.24
CA GLN A 132 -0.19 8.43 3.56
C GLN A 132 -0.48 7.30 4.55
N PHE A 133 0.39 7.05 5.53
CA PHE A 133 0.17 6.00 6.53
C PHE A 133 -1.08 6.24 7.38
N ILE A 134 -1.36 7.49 7.76
CA ILE A 134 -2.55 7.85 8.56
C ILE A 134 -3.85 7.46 7.86
N GLN A 135 -3.85 7.45 6.53
CA GLN A 135 -5.03 7.15 5.72
C GLN A 135 -5.21 5.64 5.49
N THR A 136 -4.17 4.84 5.74
CA THR A 136 -4.26 3.38 5.59
C THR A 136 -5.23 2.77 6.58
N ARG A 137 -5.76 1.61 6.23
CA ARG A 137 -6.66 0.84 7.11
C ARG A 137 -5.89 0.18 8.24
N SER A 138 -4.76 -0.46 7.93
CA SER A 138 -3.99 -1.26 8.88
C SER A 138 -2.53 -1.37 8.44
N LEU A 139 -1.63 -1.37 9.43
CA LEU A 139 -0.20 -1.64 9.29
C LEU A 139 0.25 -2.76 10.24
N GLN A 140 -0.69 -3.57 10.75
CA GLN A 140 -0.38 -4.55 11.77
C GLN A 140 0.75 -5.49 11.30
N ASN A 141 1.80 -5.63 12.11
CA ASN A 141 2.97 -6.46 11.82
C ASN A 141 3.76 -6.06 10.55
N ALA A 142 3.51 -4.88 9.98
CA ALA A 142 4.29 -4.39 8.85
C ALA A 142 5.72 -4.04 9.29
N ILE A 143 6.69 -4.29 8.40
CA ILE A 143 8.05 -3.75 8.52
C ILE A 143 8.03 -2.37 7.85
N MET A 144 8.42 -1.34 8.58
CA MET A 144 8.38 0.05 8.17
C MET A 144 9.56 0.43 7.28
N PRO A 145 9.55 1.62 6.63
CA PRO A 145 10.63 2.05 5.76
C PRO A 145 12.04 2.04 6.36
N ASP A 146 12.17 2.23 7.66
CA ASP A 146 13.42 2.15 8.42
C ASP A 146 13.86 0.71 8.74
N GLY A 147 13.09 -0.30 8.33
CA GLY A 147 13.34 -1.72 8.59
C GLY A 147 12.82 -2.20 9.94
N GLU A 148 12.21 -1.32 10.72
CA GLU A 148 11.69 -1.63 12.04
C GLU A 148 10.23 -2.10 11.99
N LEU A 149 9.81 -2.92 12.94
CA LEU A 149 8.39 -3.29 13.07
C LEU A 149 7.53 -2.06 13.39
N TYR A 150 6.36 -1.96 12.77
CA TYR A 150 5.35 -0.95 13.05
C TYR A 150 5.00 -0.95 14.54
N ASP A 151 5.12 0.22 15.16
CA ASP A 151 4.98 0.42 16.60
C ASP A 151 3.59 0.94 17.01
N GLY A 152 2.63 0.99 16.09
CA GLY A 152 1.30 1.51 16.38
C GLY A 152 1.18 3.04 16.44
N CYS A 153 2.22 3.80 16.06
CA CYS A 153 2.25 5.26 16.22
C CYS A 153 1.06 6.01 15.57
N TYR A 154 0.46 5.48 14.51
CA TYR A 154 -0.64 6.15 13.81
C TYR A 154 -2.02 5.90 14.44
N ASN A 155 -2.14 4.97 15.40
CA ASN A 155 -3.41 4.60 16.03
C ASN A 155 -4.54 4.30 15.03
N LEU A 156 -4.21 3.53 13.99
CA LEU A 156 -5.16 3.17 12.93
C LEU A 156 -6.37 2.46 13.52
N GLU A 157 -7.57 2.89 13.12
CA GLU A 157 -8.82 2.44 13.72
C GLU A 157 -8.99 0.92 13.62
N ALA A 158 -8.62 0.31 12.49
CA ALA A 158 -8.74 -1.14 12.32
C ALA A 158 -7.82 -1.92 13.27
N ASP A 159 -6.59 -1.42 13.49
CA ASP A 159 -5.63 -2.04 14.41
C ASP A 159 -6.13 -1.95 15.86
N ILE A 160 -6.61 -0.78 16.27
CA ILE A 160 -7.18 -0.56 17.60
C ILE A 160 -8.42 -1.44 17.82
N ASN A 161 -9.30 -1.54 16.83
CA ASN A 161 -10.47 -2.39 16.89
C ASN A 161 -10.08 -3.88 16.95
N PHE A 162 -9.04 -4.30 16.25
CA PHE A 162 -8.52 -5.67 16.33
C PHE A 162 -7.89 -5.98 17.69
N ALA A 163 -7.14 -5.03 18.26
CA ALA A 163 -6.62 -5.14 19.63
C ALA A 163 -7.75 -5.33 20.66
N LYS A 164 -8.81 -4.53 20.58
CA LYS A 164 -10.00 -4.68 21.45
C LYS A 164 -10.66 -6.05 21.29
N LYS A 165 -10.85 -6.51 20.04
CA LYS A 165 -11.44 -7.83 19.73
C LYS A 165 -10.61 -9.00 20.25
N THR A 166 -9.30 -8.82 20.35
CA THR A 166 -8.37 -9.82 20.91
C THR A 166 -8.15 -9.66 22.42
N GLY A 167 -8.97 -8.83 23.09
CA GLY A 167 -8.98 -8.67 24.54
C GLY A 167 -7.89 -7.76 25.10
N LYS A 168 -7.23 -6.94 24.25
CA LYS A 168 -6.21 -5.98 24.70
C LYS A 168 -6.86 -4.72 25.27
N ASN A 169 -6.34 -4.25 26.40
CA ASN A 169 -6.64 -2.92 26.91
C ASN A 169 -5.87 -1.88 26.09
N VAL A 170 -6.56 -1.19 25.20
CA VAL A 170 -5.96 -0.18 24.31
C VAL A 170 -5.41 1.05 25.03
N ASN A 171 -5.78 1.26 26.29
CA ASN A 171 -5.24 2.32 27.13
C ASN A 171 -3.98 1.88 27.91
N ASN A 172 -3.59 0.60 27.82
CA ASN A 172 -2.40 0.07 28.46
C ASN A 172 -1.25 -0.02 27.44
N ALA A 173 -0.25 0.85 27.59
CA ALA A 173 0.90 0.91 26.70
C ALA A 173 1.67 -0.41 26.61
N LYS A 174 1.79 -1.17 27.70
CA LYS A 174 2.48 -2.48 27.68
C LYS A 174 1.71 -3.51 26.86
N GLU A 175 0.39 -3.52 26.96
CA GLU A 175 -0.45 -4.43 26.18
C GLU A 175 -0.46 -4.05 24.70
N MET A 176 -0.50 -2.76 24.38
CA MET A 176 -0.43 -2.29 23.00
C MET A 176 0.95 -2.52 22.38
N ALA A 177 2.03 -2.29 23.13
CA ALA A 177 3.37 -2.64 22.69
C ALA A 177 3.49 -4.14 22.36
N LEU A 178 2.99 -5.00 23.26
CA LEU A 178 2.93 -6.45 23.01
C LEU A 178 2.07 -6.81 21.79
N PHE A 179 0.92 -6.14 21.60
CA PHE A 179 0.06 -6.34 20.43
C PHE A 179 0.76 -6.01 19.11
N TYR A 180 1.56 -4.94 19.10
CA TYR A 180 2.37 -4.55 17.93
C TYR A 180 3.72 -5.28 17.86
N GLY A 181 4.04 -6.16 18.81
CA GLY A 181 5.29 -6.91 18.81
C GLY A 181 6.55 -6.08 19.09
N VAL A 182 6.41 -4.93 19.75
CA VAL A 182 7.51 -4.02 20.10
C VAL A 182 7.67 -3.90 21.62
N VAL A 183 8.84 -3.46 22.08
CA VAL A 183 9.04 -3.10 23.50
C VAL A 183 8.26 -1.82 23.85
N VAL A 184 7.87 -1.69 25.12
CA VAL A 184 7.00 -0.57 25.56
C VAL A 184 7.64 0.80 25.35
N GLU A 185 8.96 0.89 25.49
CA GLU A 185 9.73 2.12 25.26
C GLU A 185 9.60 2.57 23.80
N LYS A 186 9.68 1.62 22.85
CA LYS A 186 9.54 1.89 21.41
C LYS A 186 8.12 2.32 21.06
N TYR A 187 7.11 1.63 21.61
CA TYR A 187 5.71 2.04 21.46
C TYR A 187 5.50 3.49 21.93
N LEU A 188 5.91 3.80 23.16
CA LEU A 188 5.74 5.15 23.75
C LEU A 188 6.49 6.23 22.95
N LEU A 189 7.71 5.93 22.50
CA LEU A 189 8.48 6.84 21.64
C LEU A 189 7.77 7.11 20.31
N GLY A 190 7.22 6.06 19.69
CA GLY A 190 6.42 6.16 18.47
C GLY A 190 5.21 7.07 18.64
N GLN A 191 4.45 6.90 19.74
CA GLN A 191 3.31 7.74 20.07
C GLN A 191 3.71 9.22 20.24
N ALA A 192 4.78 9.50 20.99
CA ALA A 192 5.28 10.86 21.22
C ALA A 192 5.73 11.53 19.91
N ARG A 193 6.52 10.82 19.09
CA ARG A 193 6.98 11.29 17.78
C ARG A 193 5.82 11.71 16.88
N PHE A 194 4.75 10.92 16.89
CA PHE A 194 3.59 11.21 16.04
C PHE A 194 2.76 12.40 16.52
N VAL A 195 2.66 12.62 17.84
CA VAL A 195 2.08 13.85 18.40
C VAL A 195 2.86 15.09 17.97
N GLU A 196 4.20 15.04 18.03
CA GLU A 196 5.03 16.15 17.56
C GLU A 196 4.84 16.43 16.07
N PHE A 197 4.76 15.39 15.25
CA PHE A 197 4.48 15.52 13.82
C PHE A 197 3.15 16.24 13.56
N LYS A 198 2.07 15.85 14.25
CA LYS A 198 0.77 16.53 14.14
C LYS A 198 0.86 18.00 14.52
N ASN A 199 1.46 18.30 15.67
CA ASN A 199 1.59 19.68 16.16
C ASN A 199 2.36 20.58 15.17
N ARG A 200 3.40 20.05 14.50
CA ARG A 200 4.15 20.80 13.50
C ARG A 200 3.33 21.09 12.24
N ASN A 201 2.51 20.14 11.80
CA ASN A 201 1.67 20.32 10.62
C ASN A 201 0.47 21.23 10.89
N ASP A 202 -0.10 21.18 12.09
CA ASP A 202 -1.19 22.07 12.50
C ASP A 202 -0.71 23.52 12.71
N ALA A 203 0.56 23.72 13.10
CA ALA A 203 1.16 25.06 13.26
C ALA A 203 1.53 25.74 11.93
N ASN A 204 1.47 25.01 10.80
CA ASN A 204 1.78 25.51 9.47
C ASN A 204 0.52 25.77 8.61
N LEU A 205 -0.67 25.75 9.24
CA LEU A 205 -1.97 26.12 8.68
C LEU A 205 -2.47 27.44 9.29
#